data_AF-A0A3D4Q4E3-F1
#
_entry.id   AF-A0A3D4Q4E3-F1
#
_cell.length_a   1.000
_cell.length_b   1.000
_cell.length_c   1.000
_cell.angle_alpha   90.00
_cell.angle_beta   90.00
_cell.angle_gamma   90.00
#
_symmetry.space_group_name_H-M   'P 1'
#
loop_
_entity.id
_entity.type
_entity.pdbx_description
1 polymer ?
#
loop_
_entity_poly.entity_id
_entity_poly.type
_entity_poly.pdbx_seq_one_letter_code
_entity_poly.pdbx_strand_id
1 'polypeptide(L)'
;MLLSAPHLLMLLLFKLPLLLALLGCAQLLQAQVYSASFTDSQWTAQSGPFACTLSHKIPGFGSARFGRNAGAAEFLELRHTSQAFPVGPVRIESMPPMWRSDSSPADLGQAQSSGVEPVKVTLNLVAITETLEQGTNVVFSSTRISSGGTSLRVALAARNFGSAFGQYRQCIEGLIPYTFDQLSRTVINYTSNADDLSVVAKSQLDKIVRYTKADPRVLGILIDAHSDKFATPEAGEEATQRQAELVTRYLIDKGVGANTIATRWHGDKFPIANNNSKAGQAKNRRVTVRLENDTTRREMEKKIAAIKLAEQQAAEKAAAQSSASSVALPSSLQQLEQMVEQQDITRGKQPDTALTR
;
A
#
# COMPACT_ATOMS: atom_id res chain seq x y z
N MET A 1 -26.26 -72.92 61.48
CA MET A 1 -26.83 -72.66 60.14
C MET A 1 -25.70 -72.23 59.23
N LEU A 2 -25.15 -73.19 58.48
CA LEU A 2 -24.05 -73.00 57.54
C LEU A 2 -24.66 -72.54 56.21
N LEU A 3 -24.53 -71.26 55.87
CA LEU A 3 -24.63 -70.83 54.47
C LEU A 3 -23.24 -70.93 53.85
N SER A 4 -23.22 -71.63 52.73
CA SER A 4 -22.06 -72.08 51.99
C SER A 4 -21.31 -70.94 51.31
N ALA A 5 -20.01 -71.16 51.11
CA ALA A 5 -19.04 -70.20 50.57
C ALA A 5 -19.01 -69.99 49.03
N PRO A 6 -19.88 -70.55 48.14
CA PRO A 6 -19.65 -70.42 46.70
C PRO A 6 -20.21 -69.12 46.10
N HIS A 7 -20.95 -68.30 46.85
CA HIS A 7 -21.56 -67.08 46.29
C HIS A 7 -20.69 -65.81 46.38
N LEU A 8 -19.74 -65.74 47.31
CA LEU A 8 -18.87 -64.57 47.43
C LEU A 8 -17.73 -64.57 46.39
N LEU A 9 -17.25 -65.77 45.98
CA LEU A 9 -16.19 -65.92 44.98
C LEU A 9 -16.68 -65.62 43.56
N MET A 10 -17.95 -65.90 43.26
CA MET A 10 -18.52 -65.69 41.93
C MET A 10 -18.79 -64.21 41.59
N LEU A 11 -19.05 -63.37 42.60
CA LEU A 11 -19.22 -61.92 42.45
C LEU A 11 -17.91 -61.17 42.21
N LEU A 12 -16.77 -61.72 42.64
CA LEU A 12 -15.43 -61.15 42.40
C LEU A 12 -14.88 -61.49 41.00
N LEU A 13 -15.20 -62.66 40.47
CA LEU A 13 -14.75 -63.10 39.13
C LEU A 13 -15.47 -62.40 37.97
N PHE A 14 -16.67 -61.85 38.20
CA PHE A 14 -17.39 -61.07 37.17
C PHE A 14 -17.12 -59.56 37.18
N LYS A 15 -16.56 -59.00 38.26
CA LYS A 15 -16.24 -57.56 38.35
C LYS A 15 -14.81 -57.23 37.89
N LEU A 16 -13.88 -58.18 37.97
CA LEU A 16 -12.50 -57.99 37.54
C LEU A 16 -12.31 -57.84 36.01
N PRO A 17 -13.01 -58.57 35.12
CA PRO A 17 -12.87 -58.36 33.67
C PRO A 17 -13.58 -57.09 33.19
N LEU A 18 -14.60 -56.62 33.91
CA LEU A 18 -15.28 -55.35 33.60
C LEU A 18 -14.41 -54.14 33.93
N LEU A 19 -13.59 -54.21 34.99
CA LEU A 19 -12.64 -53.16 35.35
C LEU A 19 -11.43 -53.12 34.41
N LEU A 20 -10.96 -54.28 33.88
CA LEU A 20 -9.89 -54.33 32.87
C LEU A 20 -10.35 -53.88 31.47
N ALA A 21 -11.62 -54.12 31.10
CA ALA A 21 -12.17 -53.67 29.80
C ALA A 21 -12.29 -52.13 29.70
N LEU A 22 -12.46 -51.43 30.82
CA LEU A 22 -12.49 -49.96 30.87
C LEU A 22 -11.09 -49.32 30.78
N LEU A 23 -10.01 -50.07 31.04
CA LEU A 23 -8.63 -49.59 30.83
C LEU A 23 -8.14 -49.71 29.38
N GLY A 24 -8.84 -50.46 28.52
CA GLY A 24 -8.41 -50.77 27.15
C GLY A 24 -8.69 -49.69 26.10
N CYS A 25 -9.40 -48.61 26.43
CA CYS A 25 -9.82 -47.60 25.45
C CYS A 25 -9.51 -46.16 25.89
N ALA A 26 -8.33 -45.92 26.47
CA ALA A 26 -7.77 -44.58 26.50
C ALA A 26 -7.12 -44.31 25.14
N GLN A 27 -7.91 -43.91 24.14
CA GLN A 27 -7.35 -43.34 22.92
C GLN A 27 -6.59 -42.07 23.32
N LEU A 28 -5.26 -42.12 23.26
CA LEU A 28 -4.42 -40.94 23.42
C LEU A 28 -4.78 -39.95 22.32
N LEU A 29 -5.54 -38.90 22.67
CA LEU A 29 -5.75 -37.72 21.84
C LEU A 29 -4.38 -37.07 21.57
N GLN A 30 -3.76 -37.42 20.45
CA GLN A 30 -2.49 -36.81 20.05
C GLN A 30 -2.77 -35.41 19.49
N ALA A 31 -2.35 -34.38 20.23
CA ALA A 31 -2.23 -33.04 19.66
C ALA A 31 -1.18 -33.09 18.55
N GLN A 32 -1.52 -32.63 17.35
CA GLN A 32 -0.56 -32.53 16.26
C GLN A 32 0.38 -31.36 16.55
N VAL A 33 1.64 -31.68 16.86
CA VAL A 33 2.69 -30.69 17.13
C VAL A 33 3.61 -30.62 15.91
N TYR A 34 3.61 -29.47 15.25
CA TYR A 34 4.58 -29.13 14.23
C TYR A 34 5.74 -28.37 14.85
N SER A 35 6.96 -28.87 14.69
CA SER A 35 8.17 -28.21 15.15
C SER A 35 9.34 -28.61 14.25
N ALA A 36 10.30 -27.70 14.07
CA ALA A 36 11.56 -28.08 13.46
C ALA A 36 12.34 -28.98 14.43
N SER A 37 12.96 -30.04 13.89
CA SER A 37 13.91 -30.84 14.67
C SER A 37 15.10 -29.97 15.09
N PHE A 38 15.89 -30.46 16.06
CA PHE A 38 17.09 -29.74 16.49
C PHE A 38 18.00 -29.41 15.31
N THR A 39 18.22 -30.37 14.39
CA THR A 39 19.12 -30.21 13.24
C THR A 39 18.52 -29.31 12.15
N ASP A 40 17.21 -29.38 11.94
CA ASP A 40 16.50 -28.65 10.87
C ASP A 40 16.13 -27.22 11.25
N SER A 41 16.23 -26.86 12.54
CA SER A 41 15.93 -25.51 13.02
C SER A 41 16.97 -24.51 12.53
N GLN A 42 16.62 -23.79 11.47
CA GLN A 42 17.40 -22.69 10.93
C GLN A 42 16.56 -21.43 10.83
N TRP A 43 17.16 -20.31 11.19
CA TRP A 43 16.63 -18.97 11.01
C TRP A 43 17.44 -18.28 9.92
N THR A 44 16.76 -17.68 8.95
CA THR A 44 17.38 -16.99 7.82
C THR A 44 16.89 -15.55 7.78
N ALA A 45 17.81 -14.61 7.96
CA ALA A 45 17.54 -13.19 7.76
C ALA A 45 17.74 -12.84 6.29
N GLN A 46 16.82 -12.04 5.73
CA GLN A 46 16.98 -11.46 4.40
C GLN A 46 16.88 -9.94 4.54
N SER A 47 17.87 -9.27 3.94
CA SER A 47 17.97 -7.82 3.98
C SER A 47 17.53 -7.20 2.67
N GLY A 48 16.84 -6.07 2.75
CA GLY A 48 16.40 -5.30 1.60
C GLY A 48 16.19 -3.83 1.95
N PRO A 49 16.26 -2.92 0.97
CA PRO A 49 16.12 -1.48 1.22
C PRO A 49 14.71 -1.09 1.71
N PHE A 50 13.69 -1.87 1.35
CA PHE A 50 12.28 -1.61 1.65
C PHE A 50 11.60 -2.68 2.49
N ALA A 51 12.27 -3.80 2.74
CA ALA A 51 11.77 -4.83 3.64
C ALA A 51 12.90 -5.64 4.25
N CYS A 52 12.78 -5.94 5.53
CA CYS A 52 13.60 -6.90 6.23
C CYS A 52 12.72 -8.09 6.60
N THR A 53 13.23 -9.30 6.44
CA THR A 53 12.53 -10.52 6.88
C THR A 53 13.45 -11.42 7.66
N LEU A 54 12.88 -12.16 8.60
CA LEU A 54 13.54 -13.22 9.33
C LEU A 54 12.61 -14.43 9.30
N SER A 55 13.04 -15.48 8.60
CA SER A 55 12.21 -16.64 8.29
C SER A 55 12.73 -17.90 8.96
N HIS A 56 11.80 -18.75 9.40
CA HIS A 56 12.05 -20.06 9.96
C HIS A 56 11.12 -21.09 9.32
N LYS A 57 11.70 -22.13 8.73
CA LYS A 57 10.92 -23.21 8.13
C LYS A 57 10.45 -24.17 9.22
N ILE A 58 9.17 -24.54 9.17
CA ILE A 58 8.56 -25.48 10.10
C ILE A 58 8.11 -26.70 9.28
N PRO A 59 8.89 -27.81 9.30
CA PRO A 59 8.57 -29.01 8.54
C PRO A 59 7.13 -29.50 8.78
N GLY A 60 6.43 -29.86 7.70
CA GLY A 60 5.05 -30.34 7.75
C GLY A 60 3.97 -29.26 7.90
N PHE A 61 4.31 -28.05 8.35
CA PHE A 61 3.36 -26.94 8.53
C PHE A 61 3.54 -25.83 7.49
N GLY A 62 4.77 -25.30 7.33
CA GLY A 62 5.06 -24.14 6.49
C GLY A 62 6.24 -23.33 7.03
N SER A 63 6.00 -22.07 7.43
CA SER A 63 7.05 -21.19 7.96
C SER A 63 6.54 -20.12 8.93
N ALA A 64 7.38 -19.74 9.89
CA ALA A 64 7.25 -18.51 10.65
C ALA A 64 8.09 -17.40 10.02
N ARG A 65 7.55 -16.17 9.97
CA ARG A 65 8.26 -15.03 9.40
C ARG A 65 8.05 -13.78 10.25
N PHE A 66 9.14 -13.23 10.80
CA PHE A 66 9.16 -11.84 11.24
C PHE A 66 9.43 -10.95 10.03
N GLY A 67 8.79 -9.79 9.99
CA GLY A 67 8.93 -8.87 8.88
C GLY A 67 8.69 -7.42 9.26
N ARG A 68 9.40 -6.53 8.58
CA ARG A 68 9.15 -5.10 8.61
C ARG A 68 9.27 -4.53 7.21
N ASN A 69 8.24 -3.80 6.78
CA ASN A 69 8.26 -3.07 5.52
C ASN A 69 8.59 -1.59 5.79
N ALA A 70 9.11 -0.90 4.78
CA ALA A 70 9.34 0.54 4.81
C ALA A 70 8.08 1.30 5.27
N GLY A 71 8.21 2.13 6.30
CA GLY A 71 7.10 2.90 6.87
C GLY A 71 6.06 2.10 7.65
N ALA A 72 6.26 0.79 7.89
CA ALA A 72 5.33 -0.07 8.62
C ALA A 72 5.92 -0.58 9.95
N ALA A 73 5.00 -1.00 10.84
CA ALA A 73 5.34 -1.71 12.07
C ALA A 73 5.78 -3.16 11.78
N GLU A 74 6.51 -3.74 12.73
CA GLU A 74 6.92 -5.14 12.69
C GLU A 74 5.72 -6.08 12.83
N PHE A 75 5.84 -7.28 12.26
CA PHE A 75 4.87 -8.34 12.40
C PHE A 75 5.56 -9.70 12.45
N LEU A 76 4.90 -10.67 13.07
CA LEU A 76 5.18 -12.09 12.94
C LEU A 76 3.99 -12.75 12.26
N GLU A 77 4.24 -13.59 11.27
CA GLU A 77 3.19 -14.40 10.64
C GLU A 77 3.56 -15.87 10.57
N LEU A 78 2.56 -16.72 10.76
CA LEU A 78 2.64 -18.15 10.50
C LEU A 78 1.96 -18.47 9.17
N ARG A 79 2.77 -18.76 8.17
CA ARG A 79 2.31 -19.18 6.85
C ARG A 79 2.24 -20.71 6.84
N HIS A 80 1.04 -21.23 6.61
CA HIS A 80 0.84 -22.65 6.42
C HIS A 80 0.95 -23.02 4.93
N THR A 81 1.29 -24.27 4.66
CA THR A 81 1.31 -24.87 3.31
C THR A 81 0.34 -26.03 3.21
N SER A 82 0.12 -26.74 4.31
CA SER A 82 -0.69 -27.97 4.39
C SER A 82 -1.94 -27.76 5.23
N GLN A 83 -1.76 -27.37 6.51
CA GLN A 83 -2.82 -27.30 7.51
C GLN A 83 -2.90 -25.90 8.12
N ALA A 84 -4.01 -25.21 7.89
CA ALA A 84 -4.30 -23.93 8.51
C ALA A 84 -4.72 -24.12 9.98
N PHE A 85 -4.49 -23.08 10.80
CA PHE A 85 -5.14 -23.00 12.10
C PHE A 85 -6.65 -22.89 11.92
N PRO A 86 -7.47 -23.65 12.69
CA PRO A 86 -8.92 -23.48 12.62
C PRO A 86 -9.32 -22.05 12.99
N VAL A 87 -10.50 -21.64 12.52
CA VAL A 87 -11.05 -20.31 12.83
C VAL A 87 -11.17 -20.15 14.35
N GLY A 88 -10.64 -19.04 14.87
CA GLY A 88 -10.72 -18.72 16.29
C GLY A 88 -9.39 -18.28 16.90
N PRO A 89 -9.33 -18.21 18.24
CA PRO A 89 -8.15 -17.71 18.94
C PRO A 89 -7.00 -18.71 18.87
N VAL A 90 -5.81 -18.17 18.64
CA VAL A 90 -4.54 -18.89 18.68
C VAL A 90 -3.74 -18.37 19.87
N ARG A 91 -3.59 -19.21 20.90
CA ARG A 91 -2.82 -18.86 22.09
C ARG A 91 -1.33 -18.95 21.80
N ILE A 92 -0.55 -18.00 22.33
CA ILE A 92 0.90 -17.92 22.16
C ILE A 92 1.53 -18.07 23.54
N GLU A 93 2.35 -19.08 23.72
CA GLU A 93 2.97 -19.39 25.01
C GLU A 93 4.46 -19.70 24.84
N SER A 94 5.25 -19.42 25.87
CA SER A 94 6.61 -19.94 25.93
C SER A 94 6.58 -21.44 26.28
N MET A 95 7.49 -22.21 25.69
CA MET A 95 7.68 -23.63 26.00
C MET A 95 9.15 -23.86 26.34
N PRO A 96 9.51 -23.82 27.63
CA PRO A 96 10.86 -24.12 28.06
C PRO A 96 11.26 -25.55 27.66
N PRO A 97 12.55 -25.80 27.44
CA PRO A 97 13.00 -27.14 27.12
C PRO A 97 12.79 -28.07 28.32
N MET A 98 12.55 -29.35 28.04
CA MET A 98 12.09 -30.32 29.06
C MET A 98 13.08 -30.56 30.22
N TRP A 99 14.35 -30.17 30.05
CA TRP A 99 15.38 -30.27 31.08
C TRP A 99 15.37 -29.12 32.10
N ARG A 100 14.59 -28.05 31.86
CA ARG A 100 14.39 -26.95 32.84
C ARG A 100 13.09 -27.14 33.60
N SER A 101 13.15 -27.95 34.67
CA SER A 101 11.99 -28.25 35.53
C SER A 101 11.51 -27.07 36.37
N ASP A 102 12.33 -26.03 36.50
CA ASP A 102 12.05 -24.79 37.24
C ASP A 102 11.19 -23.79 36.47
N SER A 103 10.99 -24.00 35.17
CA SER A 103 10.30 -23.05 34.28
C SER A 103 8.95 -23.57 33.79
N SER A 104 7.91 -22.74 33.93
CA SER A 104 6.56 -23.02 33.42
C SER A 104 6.28 -22.24 32.13
N PRO A 105 5.36 -22.71 31.27
CA PRO A 105 4.88 -21.93 30.14
C PRO A 105 4.35 -20.56 30.58
N ALA A 106 4.85 -19.50 29.95
CA ALA A 106 4.38 -18.13 30.15
C ALA A 106 3.43 -17.75 29.02
N ASP A 107 2.38 -16.99 29.34
CA ASP A 107 1.45 -16.45 28.35
C ASP A 107 2.08 -15.25 27.63
N LEU A 108 2.24 -15.36 26.31
CA LEU A 108 2.78 -14.30 25.46
C LEU A 108 1.67 -13.55 24.70
N GLY A 109 0.41 -13.94 24.91
CA GLY A 109 -0.78 -13.35 24.34
C GLY A 109 -1.51 -14.28 23.37
N GLN A 110 -2.28 -13.66 22.48
CA GLN A 110 -3.14 -14.39 21.56
C GLN A 110 -3.22 -13.68 20.20
N ALA A 111 -3.41 -14.47 19.16
CA ALA A 111 -3.73 -14.02 17.81
C ALA A 111 -5.09 -14.57 17.37
N GLN A 112 -5.55 -14.16 16.20
CA GLN A 112 -6.78 -14.65 15.59
C GLN A 112 -6.46 -15.36 14.28
N SER A 113 -7.07 -16.53 14.07
CA SER A 113 -7.04 -17.24 12.81
C SER A 113 -8.36 -17.10 12.07
N SER A 114 -8.30 -16.77 10.78
CA SER A 114 -9.44 -16.79 9.86
C SER A 114 -9.64 -18.13 9.16
N GLY A 115 -8.77 -19.12 9.42
CA GLY A 115 -8.80 -20.42 8.76
C GLY A 115 -8.21 -20.45 7.34
N VAL A 116 -7.91 -19.30 6.75
CA VAL A 116 -7.43 -19.19 5.36
C VAL A 116 -6.16 -18.35 5.26
N GLU A 117 -6.11 -17.21 5.94
CA GLU A 117 -4.94 -16.33 5.91
C GLU A 117 -3.86 -16.78 6.91
N PRO A 118 -2.59 -16.39 6.69
CA PRO A 118 -1.55 -16.57 7.69
C PRO A 118 -1.95 -15.96 9.04
N VAL A 119 -1.71 -16.70 10.14
CA VAL A 119 -1.95 -16.16 11.49
C VAL A 119 -0.93 -15.04 11.71
N LYS A 120 -1.42 -13.80 11.86
CA LYS A 120 -0.58 -12.61 11.99
C LYS A 120 -0.63 -12.06 13.42
N VAL A 121 0.56 -11.75 13.93
CA VAL A 121 0.80 -11.19 15.26
C VAL A 121 1.47 -9.83 15.09
N THR A 122 0.87 -8.80 15.68
CA THR A 122 1.42 -7.43 15.70
C THR A 122 1.61 -6.89 17.12
N LEU A 123 1.03 -7.55 18.11
CA LEU A 123 1.14 -7.21 19.53
C LEU A 123 2.10 -8.16 20.23
N ASN A 124 2.70 -7.73 21.34
CA ASN A 124 3.61 -8.53 22.17
C ASN A 124 4.81 -9.16 21.43
N LEU A 125 5.18 -8.61 20.26
CA LEU A 125 6.33 -9.12 19.49
C LEU A 125 7.61 -9.08 20.29
N VAL A 126 7.81 -8.03 21.09
CA VAL A 126 8.98 -7.88 21.97
C VAL A 126 9.12 -9.08 22.92
N ALA A 127 8.05 -9.45 23.62
CA ALA A 127 8.06 -10.60 24.53
C ALA A 127 8.34 -11.93 23.79
N ILE A 128 7.79 -12.09 22.59
CA ILE A 128 8.06 -13.27 21.74
C ILE A 128 9.53 -13.32 21.32
N THR A 129 10.08 -12.22 20.82
CA THR A 129 11.47 -12.16 20.37
C THR A 129 12.45 -12.34 21.53
N GLU A 130 12.18 -11.73 22.69
CA GLU A 130 13.00 -11.91 23.90
C GLU A 130 12.98 -13.37 24.38
N THR A 131 11.82 -14.02 24.36
CA THR A 131 11.69 -15.44 24.70
C THR A 131 12.56 -16.32 23.80
N LEU A 132 12.54 -16.06 22.49
CA LEU A 132 13.36 -16.77 21.51
C LEU A 132 14.85 -16.44 21.64
N GLU A 133 15.24 -15.18 21.93
CA GLU A 133 16.65 -14.81 22.19
C GLU A 133 17.20 -15.49 23.45
N GLN A 134 16.37 -15.70 24.47
CA GLN A 134 16.72 -16.43 25.69
C GLN A 134 16.79 -17.95 25.51
N GLY A 135 16.64 -18.46 24.28
CA GLY A 135 16.72 -19.89 23.97
C GLY A 135 15.44 -20.67 24.33
N THR A 136 14.33 -19.98 24.61
CA THR A 136 13.06 -20.62 24.95
C THR A 136 12.16 -20.68 23.71
N ASN A 137 11.60 -21.85 23.41
CA ASN A 137 10.73 -22.01 22.25
C ASN A 137 9.40 -21.28 22.47
N VAL A 138 8.75 -20.87 21.39
CA VAL A 138 7.42 -20.25 21.43
C VAL A 138 6.43 -21.15 20.72
N VAL A 139 5.25 -21.37 21.28
CA VAL A 139 4.25 -22.29 20.73
C VAL A 139 2.94 -21.57 20.50
N PHE A 140 2.38 -21.79 19.32
CA PHE A 140 1.07 -21.34 18.88
C PHE A 140 0.11 -22.51 18.97
N SER A 141 -0.96 -22.37 19.74
CA SER A 141 -1.93 -23.44 19.98
C SER A 141 -3.34 -22.99 19.64
N SER A 142 -4.06 -23.75 18.81
CA SER A 142 -5.50 -23.53 18.61
C SER A 142 -6.26 -23.92 19.88
N THR A 143 -7.28 -23.13 20.25
CA THR A 143 -8.25 -23.60 21.25
C THR A 143 -9.03 -24.80 20.70
N ARG A 144 -9.34 -25.79 21.55
CA ARG A 144 -10.14 -26.96 21.13
C ARG A 144 -11.49 -26.49 20.58
N ILE A 145 -11.83 -26.93 19.36
CA ILE A 145 -13.18 -26.79 18.82
C ILE A 145 -14.04 -27.86 19.50
N SER A 146 -15.22 -27.46 19.97
CA SER A 146 -16.20 -28.28 20.67
C SER A 146 -16.85 -29.35 19.77
N SER A 147 -16.06 -30.32 19.30
CA SER A 147 -16.51 -31.55 18.59
C SER A 147 -15.31 -32.44 18.22
N GLY A 148 -14.53 -32.88 19.22
CA GLY A 148 -13.53 -33.95 19.00
C GLY A 148 -12.31 -33.60 18.15
N GLY A 149 -12.06 -32.33 17.81
CA GLY A 149 -10.87 -31.92 17.06
C GLY A 149 -9.59 -31.94 17.91
N THR A 150 -8.48 -32.40 17.32
CA THR A 150 -7.13 -32.29 17.90
C THR A 150 -6.68 -30.83 17.92
N SER A 151 -6.09 -30.35 19.02
CA SER A 151 -5.49 -29.01 19.06
C SER A 151 -4.26 -28.99 18.14
N LEU A 152 -4.25 -28.03 17.22
CA LEU A 152 -3.09 -27.76 16.37
C LEU A 152 -2.08 -26.97 17.18
N ARG A 153 -0.84 -27.47 17.28
CA ARG A 153 0.27 -26.80 17.95
C ARG A 153 1.42 -26.60 16.96
N VAL A 154 1.93 -25.38 16.88
CA VAL A 154 3.07 -25.03 16.02
C VAL A 154 4.13 -24.35 16.88
N ALA A 155 5.31 -24.95 16.96
CA ALA A 155 6.42 -24.45 17.76
C ALA A 155 7.49 -23.77 16.90
N LEU A 156 7.95 -22.61 17.36
CA LEU A 156 9.09 -21.87 16.84
C LEU A 156 10.28 -22.23 17.70
N ALA A 157 11.28 -22.85 17.09
CA ALA A 157 12.48 -23.26 17.80
C ALA A 157 13.42 -22.06 18.00
N ALA A 158 13.93 -21.87 19.22
CA ALA A 158 14.82 -20.76 19.57
C ALA A 158 16.27 -20.94 19.07
N ARG A 159 16.63 -22.16 18.63
CA ARG A 159 17.98 -22.48 18.16
C ARG A 159 18.36 -21.58 16.98
N ASN A 160 19.53 -20.95 17.06
CA ASN A 160 20.07 -20.00 16.07
C ASN A 160 19.22 -18.74 15.85
N PHE A 161 18.19 -18.48 16.67
CA PHE A 161 17.37 -17.28 16.55
C PHE A 161 18.20 -16.01 16.80
N GLY A 162 18.91 -15.92 17.92
CA GLY A 162 19.62 -14.69 18.32
C GLY A 162 20.60 -14.16 17.26
N SER A 163 21.40 -15.04 16.64
CA SER A 163 22.33 -14.63 15.58
C SER A 163 21.60 -14.09 14.34
N ALA A 164 20.53 -14.77 13.88
CA ALA A 164 19.77 -14.33 12.73
C ALA A 164 18.92 -13.09 13.04
N PHE A 165 18.42 -12.97 14.27
CA PHE A 165 17.68 -11.81 14.74
C PHE A 165 18.57 -10.57 14.89
N GLY A 166 19.83 -10.74 15.29
CA GLY A 166 20.84 -9.67 15.23
C GLY A 166 21.00 -9.09 13.83
N GLN A 167 21.11 -9.95 12.80
CA GLN A 167 21.17 -9.52 11.40
C GLN A 167 19.88 -8.83 10.94
N TYR A 168 18.72 -9.34 11.37
CA TYR A 168 17.42 -8.72 11.10
C TYR A 168 17.29 -7.31 11.72
N ARG A 169 17.73 -7.12 12.97
CA ARG A 169 17.74 -5.80 13.62
C ARG A 169 18.66 -4.81 12.90
N GLN A 170 19.85 -5.24 12.49
CA GLN A 170 20.76 -4.42 11.68
C GLN A 170 20.13 -4.01 10.35
N CYS A 171 19.39 -4.92 9.70
CA CYS A 171 18.63 -4.56 8.50
C CYS A 171 17.59 -3.48 8.77
N ILE A 172 16.85 -3.58 9.89
CA ILE A 172 15.81 -2.60 10.25
C ILE A 172 16.39 -1.21 10.42
N GLU A 173 17.58 -1.08 11.02
CA GLU A 173 18.27 0.21 11.17
C GLU A 173 18.64 0.84 9.82
N GLY A 174 18.95 0.02 8.81
CA GLY A 174 19.24 0.46 7.45
C GLY A 174 18.01 0.73 6.56
N LEU A 175 16.82 0.33 7.02
CA LEU A 175 15.58 0.38 6.23
C LEU A 175 15.23 1.82 5.82
N ILE A 176 14.75 2.00 4.59
CA ILE A 176 14.24 3.29 4.16
C ILE A 176 12.91 3.55 4.87
N PRO A 177 12.76 4.66 5.61
CA PRO A 177 11.56 4.89 6.43
C PRO A 177 10.43 5.59 5.67
N TYR A 178 10.50 5.65 4.34
CA TYR A 178 9.52 6.34 3.48
C TYR A 178 9.02 5.41 2.37
N THR A 179 7.78 5.61 1.93
CA THR A 179 7.17 4.88 0.81
C THR A 179 7.25 5.68 -0.49
N PHE A 180 7.02 5.01 -1.63
CA PHE A 180 6.89 5.68 -2.92
C PHE A 180 5.84 6.79 -2.87
N ASP A 181 4.63 6.49 -2.37
CA ASP A 181 3.52 7.45 -2.36
C ASP A 181 3.87 8.73 -1.59
N GLN A 182 4.60 8.61 -0.48
CA GLN A 182 5.06 9.74 0.32
C GLN A 182 6.07 10.63 -0.41
N LEU A 183 6.88 10.08 -1.31
CA LEU A 183 7.91 10.82 -2.05
C LEU A 183 7.53 11.14 -3.50
N SER A 184 6.47 10.50 -4.02
CA SER A 184 6.01 10.58 -5.40
C SER A 184 5.73 12.01 -5.87
N ARG A 185 5.36 12.89 -4.93
CA ARG A 185 5.18 14.33 -5.16
C ARG A 185 5.69 15.12 -3.95
N THR A 186 6.91 15.62 -4.06
CA THR A 186 7.52 16.46 -3.03
C THR A 186 7.50 17.92 -3.46
N VAL A 187 7.08 18.82 -2.59
CA VAL A 187 7.06 20.27 -2.84
C VAL A 187 8.19 20.94 -2.08
N ILE A 188 9.04 21.65 -2.82
CA ILE A 188 10.16 22.43 -2.30
C ILE A 188 9.80 23.92 -2.43
N ASN A 189 9.64 24.62 -1.31
CA ASN A 189 9.37 26.05 -1.31
C ASN A 189 10.68 26.85 -1.33
N TYR A 190 10.67 28.01 -1.98
CA TYR A 190 11.81 28.91 -2.04
C TYR A 190 11.40 30.37 -1.80
N THR A 191 12.38 31.20 -1.41
CA THR A 191 12.20 32.64 -1.23
C THR A 191 12.57 33.40 -2.50
N SER A 192 12.02 34.60 -2.69
CA SER A 192 12.38 35.45 -3.83
C SER A 192 13.90 35.67 -3.88
N ASN A 193 14.50 35.47 -5.05
CA ASN A 193 15.96 35.58 -5.30
C ASN A 193 16.83 34.61 -4.49
N ALA A 194 16.31 33.41 -4.15
CA ALA A 194 17.15 32.39 -3.52
C ALA A 194 18.20 31.86 -4.51
N ASP A 195 19.47 32.12 -4.24
CA ASP A 195 20.58 31.59 -5.05
C ASP A 195 21.04 30.19 -4.62
N ASP A 196 20.53 29.67 -3.50
CA ASP A 196 20.82 28.33 -2.98
C ASP A 196 19.56 27.67 -2.39
N LEU A 197 19.60 26.34 -2.31
CA LEU A 197 18.58 25.53 -1.67
C LEU A 197 18.71 25.59 -0.14
N SER A 198 17.59 25.78 0.54
CA SER A 198 17.54 25.75 2.00
C SER A 198 17.96 24.38 2.56
N VAL A 199 18.38 24.33 3.82
CA VAL A 199 18.71 23.07 4.52
C VAL A 199 17.53 22.10 4.51
N VAL A 200 16.30 22.61 4.66
CA VAL A 200 15.08 21.81 4.61
C VAL A 200 14.86 21.23 3.21
N ALA A 201 15.06 22.03 2.16
CA ALA A 201 14.98 21.59 0.77
C ALA A 201 16.01 20.49 0.48
N LYS A 202 17.28 20.71 0.86
CA LYS A 202 18.37 19.73 0.72
C LYS A 202 18.02 18.41 1.43
N SER A 203 17.50 18.48 2.65
CA SER A 203 17.03 17.31 3.41
C SER A 203 15.89 16.55 2.70
N GLN A 204 14.93 17.25 2.10
CA GLN A 204 13.86 16.61 1.33
C GLN A 204 14.38 15.96 0.04
N LEU A 205 15.28 16.63 -0.67
CA LEU A 205 15.92 16.10 -1.88
C LEU A 205 16.82 14.90 -1.56
N ASP A 206 17.52 14.89 -0.44
CA ASP A 206 18.33 13.75 0.01
C ASP A 206 17.47 12.49 0.23
N LYS A 207 16.22 12.64 0.70
CA LYS A 207 15.27 11.52 0.81
C LYS A 207 14.92 10.94 -0.56
N ILE A 208 14.69 11.81 -1.55
CA ILE A 208 14.44 11.42 -2.94
C ILE A 208 15.66 10.71 -3.52
N VAL A 209 16.87 11.24 -3.33
CA VAL A 209 18.12 10.61 -3.78
C VAL A 209 18.27 9.22 -3.15
N ARG A 210 18.10 9.11 -1.83
CA ARG A 210 18.20 7.82 -1.13
C ARG A 210 17.18 6.82 -1.65
N TYR A 211 15.94 7.25 -1.88
CA TYR A 211 14.88 6.38 -2.39
C TYR A 211 15.14 5.91 -3.82
N THR A 212 15.46 6.85 -4.73
CA THR A 212 15.70 6.56 -6.16
C THR A 212 16.90 5.66 -6.39
N LYS A 213 17.96 5.78 -5.57
CA LYS A 213 19.10 4.85 -5.61
C LYS A 213 18.74 3.44 -5.14
N ALA A 214 17.75 3.30 -4.28
CA ALA A 214 17.36 2.03 -3.69
C ALA A 214 16.25 1.31 -4.46
N ASP A 215 15.39 2.05 -5.18
CA ASP A 215 14.28 1.49 -5.96
C ASP A 215 14.50 1.65 -7.47
N PRO A 216 14.93 0.58 -8.18
CA PRO A 216 15.12 0.64 -9.63
C PRO A 216 13.80 0.76 -10.40
N ARG A 217 12.64 0.64 -9.74
CA ARG A 217 11.33 0.85 -10.37
C ARG A 217 11.00 2.32 -10.59
N VAL A 218 11.79 3.24 -10.02
CA VAL A 218 11.69 4.66 -10.35
C VAL A 218 12.37 4.89 -11.69
N LEU A 219 11.57 5.24 -12.69
CA LEU A 219 11.98 5.41 -14.08
C LEU A 219 12.43 6.83 -14.40
N GLY A 220 12.01 7.81 -13.60
CA GLY A 220 12.35 9.21 -13.85
C GLY A 220 11.92 10.17 -12.74
N ILE A 221 12.43 11.39 -12.83
CA ILE A 221 12.13 12.51 -11.95
C ILE A 221 11.70 13.69 -12.82
N LEU A 222 10.49 14.19 -12.59
CA LEU A 222 9.99 15.41 -13.22
C LEU A 222 10.08 16.57 -12.22
N ILE A 223 10.70 17.66 -12.63
CA ILE A 223 10.86 18.89 -11.86
C ILE A 223 10.05 19.98 -12.54
N ASP A 224 9.07 20.54 -11.84
CA ASP A 224 8.23 21.64 -12.30
C ASP A 224 8.38 22.84 -11.36
N ALA A 225 8.97 23.94 -11.83
CA ALA A 225 9.10 25.17 -11.07
C ALA A 225 7.99 26.19 -11.39
N HIS A 226 7.48 26.84 -10.35
CA HIS A 226 6.45 27.87 -10.41
C HIS A 226 6.79 29.05 -9.52
N SER A 227 6.42 30.24 -9.97
CA SER A 227 6.55 31.47 -9.20
C SER A 227 5.20 31.99 -8.69
N ASP A 228 5.28 32.95 -7.79
CA ASP A 228 4.24 33.96 -7.60
C ASP A 228 4.21 34.96 -8.77
N LYS A 229 3.32 35.95 -8.69
CA LYS A 229 3.15 36.96 -9.74
C LYS A 229 4.36 37.90 -9.80
N PHE A 230 4.98 38.00 -10.97
CA PHE A 230 6.07 38.94 -11.27
C PHE A 230 5.56 40.18 -12.01
N ALA A 231 6.40 41.23 -12.09
CA ALA A 231 6.08 42.45 -12.83
C ALA A 231 6.02 42.21 -14.35
N THR A 232 6.88 41.33 -14.85
CA THR A 232 6.89 40.88 -16.25
C THR A 232 6.92 39.34 -16.31
N PRO A 233 6.28 38.71 -17.31
CA PRO A 233 6.33 37.27 -17.49
C PRO A 233 7.75 36.73 -17.63
N GLU A 234 8.63 37.44 -18.34
CA GLU A 234 10.01 37.05 -18.61
C GLU A 234 10.82 36.92 -17.32
N ALA A 235 10.65 37.87 -16.39
CA ALA A 235 11.31 37.80 -15.08
C ALA A 235 10.87 36.58 -14.27
N GLY A 236 9.58 36.21 -14.34
CA GLY A 236 9.05 35.01 -13.71
C GLY A 236 9.59 33.73 -14.35
N GLU A 237 9.68 33.68 -15.68
CA GLU A 237 10.26 32.55 -16.40
C GLU A 237 11.74 32.35 -16.05
N GLU A 238 12.56 33.39 -16.10
CA GLU A 238 13.97 33.31 -15.70
C GLU A 238 14.15 32.87 -14.24
N ALA A 239 13.36 33.43 -13.32
CA ALA A 239 13.43 33.08 -11.90
C ALA A 239 13.09 31.60 -11.67
N THR A 240 12.02 31.11 -12.31
CA THR A 240 11.61 29.70 -12.16
C THR A 240 12.57 28.74 -12.85
N GLN A 241 13.16 29.11 -13.99
CA GLN A 241 14.21 28.34 -14.64
C GLN A 241 15.40 28.14 -13.70
N ARG A 242 15.93 29.22 -13.09
CA ARG A 242 17.06 29.13 -12.15
C ARG A 242 16.76 28.21 -10.96
N GLN A 243 15.56 28.26 -10.41
CA GLN A 243 15.17 27.37 -9.30
C GLN A 243 15.06 25.91 -9.73
N ALA A 244 14.51 25.64 -10.92
CA ALA A 244 14.43 24.30 -11.46
C ALA A 244 15.84 23.72 -11.66
N GLU A 245 16.74 24.50 -12.26
CA GLU A 245 18.14 24.14 -12.47
C GLU A 245 18.91 23.92 -11.16
N LEU A 246 18.67 24.72 -10.12
CA LEU A 246 19.25 24.50 -8.78
C LEU A 246 18.90 23.11 -8.23
N VAL A 247 17.63 22.72 -8.31
CA VAL A 247 17.18 21.39 -7.86
C VAL A 247 17.76 20.29 -8.76
N THR A 248 17.76 20.47 -10.07
CA THR A 248 18.34 19.51 -11.02
C THR A 248 19.82 19.27 -10.75
N ARG A 249 20.62 20.33 -10.65
CA ARG A 249 22.05 20.23 -10.33
C ARG A 249 22.28 19.52 -9.01
N TYR A 250 21.52 19.87 -7.98
CA TYR A 250 21.63 19.20 -6.68
C TYR A 250 21.42 17.67 -6.78
N LEU A 251 20.39 17.22 -7.52
CA LEU A 251 20.14 15.80 -7.70
C LEU A 251 21.25 15.11 -8.51
N ILE A 252 21.75 15.76 -9.55
CA ILE A 252 22.86 15.25 -10.38
C ILE A 252 24.15 15.13 -9.55
N ASP A 253 24.49 16.16 -8.78
CA ASP A 253 25.68 16.18 -7.91
C ASP A 253 25.61 15.08 -6.83
N LYS A 254 24.39 14.72 -6.42
CA LYS A 254 24.14 13.61 -5.51
C LYS A 254 24.13 12.24 -6.19
N GLY A 255 24.34 12.18 -7.51
CA GLY A 255 24.51 10.96 -8.30
C GLY A 255 23.23 10.41 -8.93
N VAL A 256 22.19 11.23 -9.12
CA VAL A 256 21.05 10.89 -9.98
C VAL A 256 21.45 11.12 -11.45
N GLY A 257 21.19 10.14 -12.33
CA GLY A 257 21.54 10.26 -13.75
C GLY A 257 20.77 11.39 -14.43
N ALA A 258 21.46 12.30 -15.15
CA ALA A 258 20.84 13.45 -15.81
C ALA A 258 19.74 13.05 -16.81
N ASN A 259 19.90 11.89 -17.48
CA ASN A 259 18.91 11.33 -18.40
C ASN A 259 17.60 10.88 -17.73
N THR A 260 17.60 10.72 -16.40
CA THR A 260 16.38 10.37 -15.63
C THR A 260 15.61 11.60 -15.19
N ILE A 261 16.16 12.81 -15.36
CA ILE A 261 15.58 14.06 -14.88
C ILE A 261 15.01 14.85 -16.06
N ALA A 262 13.72 15.17 -15.99
CA ALA A 262 13.07 16.12 -16.87
C ALA A 262 12.80 17.42 -16.09
N THR A 263 13.34 18.53 -16.58
CA THR A 263 13.20 19.85 -15.93
C THR A 263 12.31 20.76 -16.73
N ARG A 264 11.33 21.39 -16.07
CA ARG A 264 10.37 22.32 -16.64
C ARG A 264 10.15 23.49 -15.69
N TRP A 265 9.83 24.64 -16.25
CA TRP A 265 9.52 25.85 -15.52
C TRP A 265 8.34 26.55 -16.21
N HIS A 266 7.50 27.19 -15.40
CA HIS A 266 6.22 27.69 -15.89
C HIS A 266 5.96 29.16 -15.54
N GLY A 267 6.91 29.84 -14.89
CA GLY A 267 6.66 31.18 -14.35
C GLY A 267 5.43 31.21 -13.44
N ASP A 268 4.59 32.21 -13.61
CA ASP A 268 3.38 32.46 -12.82
C ASP A 268 2.09 31.91 -13.47
N LYS A 269 2.20 31.12 -14.54
CA LYS A 269 1.07 30.59 -15.35
C LYS A 269 0.13 29.66 -14.58
N PHE A 270 0.61 29.01 -13.51
CA PHE A 270 -0.15 28.01 -12.75
C PHE A 270 -0.14 28.28 -11.23
N PRO A 271 -0.82 29.35 -10.77
CA PRO A 271 -0.94 29.66 -9.34
C PRO A 271 -1.86 28.64 -8.64
N ILE A 272 -1.52 28.29 -7.41
CA ILE A 272 -2.32 27.39 -6.55
C ILE A 272 -2.93 28.14 -5.37
N ALA A 273 -2.56 29.40 -5.18
CA ALA A 273 -3.05 30.28 -4.14
C ALA A 273 -3.13 31.74 -4.64
N ASN A 274 -3.85 32.57 -3.88
CA ASN A 274 -4.05 33.98 -4.22
C ASN A 274 -2.73 34.79 -4.11
N ASN A 275 -2.30 35.38 -5.22
CA ASN A 275 -1.10 36.24 -5.30
C ASN A 275 -1.24 37.58 -4.56
N ASN A 276 -2.44 37.95 -4.07
CA ASN A 276 -2.65 39.19 -3.32
C ASN A 276 -2.25 39.08 -1.83
N SER A 277 -1.87 37.88 -1.35
CA SER A 277 -1.46 37.66 0.04
C SER A 277 -0.03 37.13 0.11
N LYS A 278 0.76 37.57 1.11
CA LYS A 278 2.14 37.07 1.31
C LYS A 278 2.17 35.54 1.48
N ALA A 279 1.17 34.97 2.18
CA ALA A 279 1.04 33.54 2.36
C ALA A 279 0.73 32.80 1.05
N GLY A 280 -0.14 33.35 0.19
CA GLY A 280 -0.44 32.77 -1.11
C GLY A 280 0.72 32.87 -2.10
N GLN A 281 1.43 33.99 -2.12
CA GLN A 281 2.67 34.15 -2.89
C GLN A 281 3.72 33.10 -2.48
N ALA A 282 3.92 32.90 -1.18
CA ALA A 282 4.84 31.87 -0.67
C ALA A 282 4.45 30.44 -1.08
N LYS A 283 3.14 30.13 -1.17
CA LYS A 283 2.67 28.83 -1.68
C LYS A 283 2.89 28.68 -3.19
N ASN A 284 2.81 29.78 -3.94
CA ASN A 284 3.00 29.76 -5.39
C ASN A 284 4.46 29.54 -5.77
N ARG A 285 5.41 30.15 -5.04
CA ARG A 285 6.87 29.93 -5.17
C ARG A 285 7.27 28.54 -4.72
N ARG A 286 7.20 27.59 -5.66
CA ARG A 286 7.45 26.18 -5.39
C ARG A 286 8.15 25.50 -6.55
N VAL A 287 8.97 24.52 -6.23
CA VAL A 287 9.46 23.51 -7.16
C VAL A 287 8.83 22.18 -6.76
N THR A 288 8.08 21.58 -7.66
CA THR A 288 7.47 20.26 -7.45
C THR A 288 8.38 19.21 -8.06
N VAL A 289 8.85 18.28 -7.24
CA VAL A 289 9.62 17.12 -7.68
C VAL A 289 8.69 15.90 -7.67
N ARG A 290 8.56 15.25 -8.81
CA ARG A 290 7.66 14.10 -9.01
C ARG A 290 8.46 12.88 -9.43
N LEU A 291 8.22 11.75 -8.79
CA LEU A 291 8.82 10.48 -9.17
C LEU A 291 7.89 9.73 -10.13
N GLU A 292 8.47 9.17 -11.18
CA GLU A 292 7.76 8.34 -12.14
C GLU A 292 8.15 6.87 -11.97
N ASN A 293 7.15 6.00 -11.99
CA ASN A 293 7.26 4.55 -12.12
C ASN A 293 6.27 4.05 -13.19
N ASP A 294 6.26 2.75 -13.45
CA ASP A 294 5.36 2.15 -14.45
C ASP A 294 3.88 2.52 -14.23
N THR A 295 3.40 2.49 -13.00
CA THR A 295 2.01 2.81 -12.67
C THR A 295 1.68 4.26 -13.01
N THR A 296 2.49 5.20 -12.51
CA THR A 296 2.28 6.64 -12.76
C THR A 296 2.42 7.01 -14.24
N ARG A 297 3.32 6.35 -14.98
CA ARG A 297 3.48 6.55 -16.42
C ARG A 297 2.22 6.12 -17.18
N ARG A 298 1.72 4.91 -16.92
CA ARG A 298 0.46 4.42 -17.53
C ARG A 298 -0.73 5.32 -17.20
N GLU A 299 -0.83 5.78 -15.96
CA GLU A 299 -1.88 6.72 -15.56
C GLU A 299 -1.78 8.05 -16.31
N MET A 300 -0.57 8.55 -16.53
CA MET A 300 -0.34 9.78 -17.28
C MET A 300 -0.71 9.62 -18.75
N GLU A 301 -0.28 8.53 -19.40
CA GLU A 301 -0.63 8.20 -20.78
C GLU A 301 -2.14 8.11 -20.97
N LYS A 302 -2.85 7.46 -20.03
CA LYS A 302 -4.31 7.39 -20.04
C LYS A 302 -4.96 8.78 -19.94
N LYS A 303 -4.45 9.65 -19.08
CA LYS A 303 -4.94 11.04 -18.95
C LYS A 303 -4.69 11.84 -20.22
N ILE A 304 -3.51 11.72 -20.83
CA ILE A 304 -3.18 12.40 -22.09
C ILE A 304 -4.11 11.92 -23.21
N ALA A 305 -4.34 10.61 -23.32
CA ALA A 305 -5.26 10.05 -24.31
C ALA A 305 -6.69 10.56 -24.12
N ALA A 306 -7.16 10.64 -22.87
CA ALA A 306 -8.48 11.18 -22.56
C ALA A 306 -8.62 12.67 -22.90
N ILE A 307 -7.59 13.49 -22.63
CA ILE A 307 -7.57 14.91 -22.99
C ILE A 307 -7.64 15.07 -24.51
N LYS A 308 -6.80 14.34 -25.25
CA LYS A 308 -6.80 14.37 -26.72
C LYS A 308 -8.16 13.97 -27.29
N LEU A 309 -8.79 12.93 -26.74
CA LEU A 309 -10.12 12.51 -27.15
C LEU A 309 -11.17 13.61 -26.88
N ALA A 310 -11.10 14.26 -25.72
CA ALA A 310 -12.01 15.34 -25.36
C ALA A 310 -11.82 16.58 -26.28
N GLU A 311 -10.57 16.91 -26.61
CA GLU A 311 -10.24 18.00 -27.55
C GLU A 311 -10.78 17.69 -28.96
N GLN A 312 -10.63 16.46 -29.44
CA GLN A 312 -11.19 16.02 -30.73
C GLN A 312 -12.71 16.12 -30.74
N GLN A 313 -13.38 15.61 -29.71
CA GLN A 313 -14.84 15.70 -29.58
C GLN A 313 -15.33 17.15 -29.49
N ALA A 314 -14.59 18.03 -28.82
CA ALA A 314 -14.92 19.45 -28.75
C ALA A 314 -14.77 20.13 -30.12
N ALA A 315 -13.71 19.80 -30.87
CA ALA A 315 -13.49 20.30 -32.22
C ALA A 315 -14.58 19.81 -33.20
N GLU A 316 -14.97 18.54 -33.13
CA GLU A 316 -16.06 17.97 -33.94
C GLU A 316 -17.40 18.63 -33.63
N LYS A 317 -17.72 18.86 -32.35
CA LYS A 317 -18.94 19.57 -31.94
C LYS A 317 -18.95 21.02 -32.43
N ALA A 318 -17.82 21.73 -32.30
CA ALA A 318 -17.68 23.09 -32.81
C ALA A 318 -17.83 23.15 -34.34
N ALA A 319 -17.26 22.18 -35.06
CA ALA A 319 -17.41 22.05 -36.50
C ALA A 319 -18.88 21.77 -36.89
N ALA A 320 -19.55 20.84 -36.21
CA ALA A 320 -20.96 20.51 -36.44
C ALA A 320 -21.89 21.72 -36.17
N GLN A 321 -21.61 22.51 -35.13
CA GLN A 321 -22.34 23.74 -34.83
C GLN A 321 -22.11 24.82 -35.90
N SER A 322 -20.88 24.97 -36.42
CA SER A 322 -20.60 25.91 -37.51
C SER A 322 -21.27 25.53 -38.84
N SER A 323 -21.40 24.24 -39.15
CA SER A 323 -22.11 23.74 -40.34
C SER A 323 -23.63 23.84 -40.23
N ALA A 324 -24.19 23.88 -39.01
CA ALA A 324 -25.62 24.05 -38.79
C ALA A 324 -26.08 25.53 -38.91
N SER A 325 -25.16 26.49 -38.77
CA SER A 325 -25.47 27.93 -38.89
C SER A 325 -25.31 28.52 -40.30
N SER A 326 -24.82 27.75 -41.29
CA SER A 326 -24.67 28.23 -42.68
C SER A 326 -25.83 27.87 -43.62
N VAL A 327 -26.92 27.28 -43.12
CA VAL A 327 -28.12 27.01 -43.93
C VAL A 327 -29.16 28.12 -43.70
N ALA A 328 -28.90 29.32 -44.23
CA ALA A 328 -29.92 30.33 -44.52
C ALA A 328 -29.35 31.52 -45.32
N LEU A 329 -28.89 31.29 -46.55
CA LEU A 329 -28.97 32.34 -47.58
C LEU A 329 -29.71 31.73 -48.79
N PRO A 330 -30.82 32.33 -49.27
CA PRO A 330 -31.56 31.81 -50.40
C PRO A 330 -30.68 31.79 -51.65
N SER A 331 -30.62 30.64 -52.30
CA SER A 331 -29.69 30.35 -53.39
C SER A 331 -30.29 30.59 -54.79
N SER A 332 -31.39 31.35 -54.91
CA SER A 332 -31.94 31.68 -56.23
C SER A 332 -32.64 33.03 -56.30
N LEU A 333 -32.46 33.72 -57.42
CA LEU A 333 -33.20 34.93 -57.81
C LEU A 333 -34.72 34.73 -57.75
N GLN A 334 -35.19 33.52 -58.06
CA GLN A 334 -36.61 33.15 -58.00
C GLN A 334 -37.17 33.18 -56.57
N GLN A 335 -36.38 32.85 -55.55
CA GLN A 335 -36.80 32.96 -54.15
C GLN A 335 -36.90 34.42 -53.69
N LEU A 336 -36.03 35.30 -54.21
CA LEU A 336 -36.11 36.74 -53.97
C LEU A 336 -37.33 37.35 -54.67
N GLU A 337 -37.61 36.97 -55.92
CA GLU A 337 -38.81 37.42 -56.66
C GLU A 337 -40.11 37.00 -55.95
N GLN A 338 -40.20 35.76 -55.48
CA GLN A 338 -41.38 35.28 -54.74
C GLN A 338 -41.62 36.02 -53.41
N MET A 339 -40.56 36.49 -52.75
CA MET A 339 -40.68 37.27 -51.51
C MET A 339 -41.07 38.73 -51.76
N VAL A 340 -40.66 39.31 -52.89
CA VAL A 340 -41.07 40.66 -53.32
C VAL A 340 -42.53 40.65 -53.79
N GLU A 341 -42.95 39.63 -54.54
CA GLU A 341 -44.34 39.47 -54.99
C GLU A 341 -45.31 39.32 -53.80
N GLN A 342 -44.94 38.59 -52.74
CA GLN A 342 -45.76 38.46 -51.53
C GLN A 342 -45.89 39.76 -50.72
N GLN A 343 -44.94 40.70 -50.83
CA GLN A 343 -45.02 42.00 -50.17
C GLN A 343 -45.93 42.98 -50.91
N ASP A 344 -46.09 42.87 -52.24
CA ASP A 344 -46.99 43.74 -53.02
C ASP A 344 -48.47 43.39 -52.83
N ILE A 345 -48.80 42.10 -52.63
CA ILE A 345 -50.19 41.64 -52.46
C ILE A 345 -50.79 42.09 -51.11
N THR A 346 -49.96 42.44 -50.13
CA THR A 346 -50.40 42.93 -48.80
C THR A 346 -50.43 44.46 -48.68
N ARG A 347 -50.00 45.19 -49.72
CA ARG A 347 -49.90 46.67 -49.71
C ARG A 347 -50.65 47.32 -50.87
N GLY A 348 -51.90 46.94 -51.09
CA GLY A 348 -52.70 47.55 -52.16
C GLY A 348 -54.21 47.32 -52.06
N LYS A 349 -54.84 47.75 -50.97
CA LYS A 349 -56.31 47.90 -50.92
C LYS A 349 -56.67 49.36 -50.68
N GLN A 350 -57.03 50.06 -51.75
CA GLN A 350 -57.96 51.18 -51.68
C GLN A 350 -58.84 51.14 -52.93
N PRO A 351 -60.17 51.07 -52.77
CA PRO A 351 -61.09 51.63 -53.73
C PRO A 351 -61.91 52.72 -53.06
N ASP A 352 -61.81 53.93 -53.61
CA ASP A 352 -62.67 55.04 -53.28
C ASP A 352 -63.81 55.13 -54.32
N THR A 353 -65.00 55.46 -53.83
CA THR A 353 -66.17 56.07 -54.50
C THR A 353 -66.95 55.32 -55.60
N ALA A 354 -68.27 55.15 -55.40
CA ALA A 354 -69.35 55.96 -56.03
C ALA A 354 -70.72 55.24 -56.21
N LEU A 355 -71.76 55.88 -55.64
CA LEU A 355 -73.15 56.09 -56.15
C LEU A 355 -73.95 55.00 -56.90
N THR A 356 -75.13 54.67 -56.36
CA THR A 356 -76.50 54.65 -56.97
C THR A 356 -77.47 54.14 -55.88
N ARG A 357 -78.72 54.58 -55.68
CA ARG A 357 -79.67 55.48 -56.34
C ARG A 357 -80.67 55.96 -55.28
#